data_AF-A0AAC9I7H8-F1
#
_entry.id   AF-A0AAC9I7H8-F1
#
_cell.length_a   1.000
_cell.length_b   1.000
_cell.length_c   1.000
_cell.angle_alpha   90.00
_cell.angle_beta   90.00
_cell.angle_gamma   90.00
#
_symmetry.space_group_name_H-M   'P 1'
#
loop_
_entity.id
_entity.type
_entity.pdbx_description
1 polymer ?
#
loop_
_entity_poly.entity_id
_entity_poly.type
_entity_poly.pdbx_seq_one_letter_code
_entity_poly.pdbx_strand_id
1 'polypeptide(L)'
;MKYLNILFLLLFVFKAEAQKEISINYIGFYIDKSNKNKAELEFEVRNLTNDTIYISEENLNIKVYKNTKEIKEEIIDYGIATPFVRPRIAKCPEIENIKNTLASKFSTELVQKNNIEIGEFRNAFDITFSNCIVLFPNEIIYYKKNFVQKAFDKNCEVEMKYKPEKIFAIYKSERNTLIEIKR
;
A
#
# COMPACT_ATOMS: atom_id res chain seq x y z
N MET A 1 -62.13 17.92 -2.59
CA MET A 1 -61.56 16.57 -2.67
C MET A 1 -60.45 16.57 -3.70
N LYS A 2 -59.26 16.09 -3.28
CA LYS A 2 -58.30 15.25 -4.02
C LYS A 2 -58.04 15.66 -5.50
N TYR A 3 -56.84 16.00 -5.94
CA TYR A 3 -55.58 15.30 -5.70
C TYR A 3 -54.42 16.30 -5.78
N LEU A 4 -53.72 16.43 -4.66
CA LEU A 4 -52.36 16.93 -4.59
C LEU A 4 -51.50 15.90 -5.33
N ASN A 5 -51.22 16.15 -6.62
CA ASN A 5 -50.23 15.38 -7.38
C ASN A 5 -48.85 15.75 -6.83
N ILE A 6 -48.54 15.18 -5.67
CA ILE A 6 -47.17 14.91 -5.25
C ILE A 6 -46.67 13.91 -6.28
N LEU A 7 -46.15 14.41 -7.40
CA LEU A 7 -45.21 13.67 -8.21
C LEU A 7 -44.01 13.47 -7.29
N PHE A 8 -44.08 12.34 -6.60
CA PHE A 8 -43.09 11.81 -5.71
C PHE A 8 -41.84 11.64 -6.56
N LEU A 9 -41.02 12.69 -6.61
CA LEU A 9 -39.61 12.59 -6.95
C LEU A 9 -39.06 11.60 -5.93
N LEU A 10 -39.10 10.32 -6.31
CA LEU A 10 -38.17 9.32 -5.85
C LEU A 10 -36.79 9.83 -6.26
N LEU A 11 -36.30 10.81 -5.51
CA LEU A 11 -34.90 10.94 -5.17
C LEU A 11 -34.58 9.62 -4.47
N PHE A 12 -34.34 8.59 -5.29
CA PHE A 12 -33.48 7.50 -4.90
C PHE A 12 -32.17 8.17 -4.51
N VAL A 13 -32.06 8.47 -3.21
CA VAL A 13 -30.78 8.62 -2.55
C VAL A 13 -30.17 7.22 -2.59
N PHE A 14 -29.70 6.83 -3.77
CA PHE A 14 -28.59 5.90 -3.83
C PHE A 14 -27.51 6.62 -3.04
N LYS A 15 -27.30 6.19 -1.79
CA LYS A 15 -25.96 6.29 -1.21
C LYS A 15 -25.08 5.66 -2.28
N ALA A 16 -24.43 6.47 -3.09
CA ALA A 16 -23.36 6.02 -3.95
C ALA A 16 -22.35 5.43 -2.98
N GLU A 17 -22.42 4.11 -2.82
CA GLU A 17 -21.42 3.39 -2.07
C GLU A 17 -20.12 3.71 -2.78
N ALA A 18 -19.21 4.40 -2.08
CA ALA A 18 -17.98 4.92 -2.67
C ALA A 18 -17.34 3.77 -3.45
N GLN A 19 -17.26 3.93 -4.77
CA GLN A 19 -16.72 2.88 -5.63
C GLN A 19 -15.32 2.55 -5.12
N LYS A 20 -15.09 1.27 -4.77
CA LYS A 20 -13.76 0.85 -4.35
C LYS A 20 -12.80 1.12 -5.50
N GLU A 21 -11.87 2.05 -5.29
CA GLU A 21 -10.85 2.42 -6.29
C GLU A 21 -9.86 1.27 -6.53
N ILE A 22 -9.72 0.36 -5.56
CA ILE A 22 -8.73 -0.72 -5.56
C ILE A 22 -9.37 -2.03 -5.13
N SER A 23 -9.02 -3.10 -5.84
CA SER A 23 -9.24 -4.48 -5.41
C SER A 23 -7.93 -5.08 -4.91
N ILE A 24 -7.98 -5.79 -3.79
CA ILE A 24 -6.84 -6.50 -3.22
C ILE A 24 -7.27 -7.94 -2.95
N ASN A 25 -6.58 -8.90 -3.54
CA ASN A 25 -6.85 -10.32 -3.35
C ASN A 25 -5.60 -11.03 -2.85
N TYR A 26 -5.72 -11.86 -1.83
CA TYR A 26 -4.64 -12.73 -1.40
C TYR A 26 -4.52 -13.92 -2.36
N ILE A 27 -3.34 -14.12 -2.94
CA ILE A 27 -3.10 -15.19 -3.92
C ILE A 27 -2.53 -16.43 -3.23
N GLY A 28 -1.72 -16.23 -2.20
CA GLY A 28 -1.08 -17.32 -1.48
C GLY A 28 0.24 -16.90 -0.86
N PHE A 29 1.06 -17.89 -0.55
CA PHE A 29 2.36 -17.64 0.06
C PHE A 29 3.40 -18.66 -0.39
N TYR A 30 4.66 -18.27 -0.23
CA TYR A 30 5.82 -19.14 -0.37
C TYR A 30 6.63 -19.15 0.93
N ILE A 31 6.97 -20.32 1.47
CA ILE A 31 7.91 -20.46 2.58
C ILE A 31 9.22 -21.03 2.03
N ASP A 32 10.32 -20.33 2.27
CA ASP A 32 11.64 -20.81 1.90
C ASP A 32 12.05 -22.00 2.80
N LYS A 33 12.54 -23.08 2.20
CA LYS A 33 13.02 -24.25 2.96
C LYS A 33 14.14 -23.90 3.94
N SER A 34 14.95 -22.89 3.61
CA SER A 34 16.08 -22.41 4.44
C SER A 34 15.63 -21.55 5.63
N ASN A 35 14.43 -20.94 5.55
CA ASN A 35 13.87 -20.13 6.63
C ASN A 35 12.38 -20.40 6.78
N LYS A 36 12.05 -21.46 7.52
CA LYS A 36 10.68 -21.95 7.71
C LYS A 36 9.76 -20.97 8.44
N ASN A 37 10.31 -19.96 9.12
CA ASN A 37 9.52 -18.97 9.85
C ASN A 37 9.18 -17.75 8.99
N LYS A 38 9.75 -17.65 7.78
CA LYS A 38 9.56 -16.51 6.87
C LYS A 38 8.68 -16.93 5.69
N ALA A 39 7.46 -16.41 5.66
CA ALA A 39 6.56 -16.54 4.54
C ALA A 39 6.65 -15.29 3.65
N GLU A 40 6.77 -15.46 2.34
CA GLU A 40 6.52 -14.42 1.35
C GLU A 40 5.03 -14.50 0.99
N LEU A 41 4.25 -13.54 1.47
CA LEU A 41 2.83 -13.38 1.14
C LEU A 41 2.70 -12.66 -0.20
N GLU A 42 1.81 -13.14 -1.06
CA GLU A 42 1.57 -12.58 -2.38
C GLU A 42 0.12 -12.13 -2.55
N PHE A 43 -0.04 -10.92 -3.06
CA PHE A 43 -1.33 -10.25 -3.25
C PHE A 43 -1.46 -9.73 -4.67
N GLU A 44 -2.64 -9.89 -5.24
CA GLU A 44 -3.06 -9.19 -6.45
C GLU A 44 -3.62 -7.83 -6.04
N VAL A 45 -3.04 -6.74 -6.55
CA VAL A 45 -3.55 -5.39 -6.35
C VAL A 45 -3.96 -4.82 -7.70
N ARG A 46 -5.23 -4.44 -7.82
CA ARG A 46 -5.82 -3.96 -9.07
C ARG A 46 -6.40 -2.57 -8.90
N ASN A 47 -6.04 -1.66 -9.79
CA ASN A 47 -6.73 -0.38 -9.95
C ASN A 47 -8.06 -0.61 -10.69
N LEU A 48 -9.17 -0.20 -10.09
CA LEU A 48 -10.52 -0.32 -10.67
C LEU A 48 -11.02 0.99 -11.32
N THR A 49 -10.16 2.01 -11.36
CA THR A 49 -10.49 3.33 -11.90
C THR A 49 -9.91 3.52 -13.30
N ASN A 50 -10.37 4.57 -13.98
CA ASN A 50 -9.83 5.03 -15.26
C ASN A 50 -8.65 6.00 -15.10
N ASP A 51 -8.29 6.34 -13.86
CA ASP A 51 -7.20 7.27 -13.55
C ASP A 51 -5.99 6.53 -12.99
N THR A 52 -4.82 7.16 -13.06
CA THR A 52 -3.64 6.65 -12.36
C THR A 52 -3.79 6.93 -10.87
N ILE A 53 -3.61 5.91 -10.04
CA ILE A 53 -3.68 6.05 -8.58
C ILE A 53 -2.30 5.88 -7.96
N TYR A 54 -2.07 6.64 -6.90
CA TYR A 54 -0.88 6.60 -6.08
C TYR A 54 -1.27 6.06 -4.72
N ILE A 55 -0.72 4.92 -4.34
CA ILE A 55 -0.93 4.34 -3.01
C ILE A 55 0.35 4.39 -2.21
N SER A 56 0.21 4.66 -0.92
CA SER A 56 1.30 4.50 0.02
C SER A 56 1.37 3.05 0.46
N GLU A 57 2.56 2.47 0.43
CA GLU A 57 2.82 1.15 1.00
C GLU A 57 2.56 1.12 2.52
N GLU A 58 2.75 2.22 3.25
CA GLU A 58 2.41 2.30 4.69
C GLU A 58 0.91 2.13 4.96
N ASN A 59 0.09 2.49 3.97
CA ASN A 59 -1.36 2.39 4.05
C ASN A 59 -1.89 0.99 3.64
N LEU A 60 -1.00 0.05 3.31
CA LEU A 60 -1.32 -1.36 3.11
C LEU A 60 -1.21 -2.12 4.44
N ASN A 61 -2.35 -2.31 5.11
CA ASN A 61 -2.40 -3.02 6.38
C ASN A 61 -2.63 -4.52 6.12
N ILE A 62 -1.62 -5.33 6.48
CA ILE A 62 -1.69 -6.79 6.38
C ILE A 62 -1.98 -7.36 7.77
N LYS A 63 -2.99 -8.22 7.84
CA LYS A 63 -3.35 -8.98 9.02
C LYS A 63 -3.35 -10.46 8.71
N VAL A 64 -2.84 -11.23 9.66
CA VAL A 64 -2.80 -12.68 9.57
C VAL A 64 -3.52 -13.26 10.78
N TYR A 65 -4.39 -14.23 10.55
CA TYR A 65 -5.20 -14.86 11.56
C TYR A 65 -4.98 -16.37 11.59
N LYS A 66 -4.95 -16.95 12.79
CA LYS A 66 -4.97 -18.40 13.00
C LYS A 66 -6.02 -18.73 14.04
N ASN A 67 -7.01 -19.54 13.67
CA ASN A 67 -8.16 -19.85 14.53
C ASN A 67 -8.76 -18.57 15.15
N THR A 68 -9.12 -17.61 14.29
CA THR A 68 -9.67 -16.28 14.63
C THR A 68 -8.78 -15.33 15.45
N LYS A 69 -7.57 -15.74 15.85
CA LYS A 69 -6.62 -14.88 16.56
C LYS A 69 -5.65 -14.24 15.60
N GLU A 70 -5.50 -12.91 15.67
CA GLU A 70 -4.48 -12.18 14.91
C GLU A 70 -3.10 -12.61 15.43
N ILE A 71 -2.25 -13.10 14.53
CA ILE A 71 -0.84 -13.38 14.81
C ILE A 71 -0.01 -12.21 14.29
N LYS A 72 0.89 -11.70 15.12
CA LYS A 72 1.75 -10.56 14.78
C LYS A 72 3.08 -11.05 14.24
N GLU A 73 3.69 -10.23 13.39
CA GLU A 73 5.06 -10.45 12.94
C GLU A 73 6.01 -10.43 14.14
N GLU A 74 6.96 -11.36 14.16
CA GLU A 74 8.04 -11.40 15.13
C GLU A 74 9.02 -10.26 14.81
N ILE A 75 9.33 -9.42 15.80
CA ILE A 75 10.42 -8.45 15.69
C ILE A 75 11.72 -9.25 15.78
N ILE A 76 12.32 -9.53 14.63
CA ILE A 76 13.65 -10.11 14.59
C ILE A 76 14.66 -8.97 14.59
N ASP A 77 15.48 -8.92 15.63
CA ASP A 77 16.69 -8.11 15.65
C ASP A 77 17.70 -8.76 14.71
N TYR A 78 17.59 -8.42 13.42
CA TYR A 78 18.60 -8.77 12.45
C TYR A 78 19.83 -7.92 12.80
N GLY A 79 20.74 -8.49 13.60
CA GLY A 79 22.08 -7.92 13.76
C GLY A 79 22.72 -7.62 12.40
N ILE A 80 23.81 -6.85 12.37
CA ILE A 80 24.44 -6.36 11.14
C ILE A 80 24.62 -7.50 10.11
N ALA A 81 23.78 -7.51 9.08
CA ALA A 81 23.79 -8.51 8.02
C ALA A 81 24.06 -7.83 6.68
N THR A 82 24.82 -8.49 5.82
CA THR A 82 25.03 -8.05 4.44
C THR A 82 23.74 -8.29 3.63
N PRO A 83 23.30 -7.31 2.82
CA PRO A 83 22.10 -7.45 2.02
C PRO A 83 22.29 -8.56 0.97
N PHE A 84 21.40 -9.56 0.99
CA PHE A 84 21.34 -10.56 -0.06
C PHE A 84 20.55 -10.01 -1.25
N VAL A 85 21.22 -9.85 -2.39
CA VAL A 85 20.58 -9.39 -3.64
C VAL A 85 19.98 -10.59 -4.37
N ARG A 86 18.66 -10.77 -4.28
CA ARG A 86 17.94 -11.77 -5.07
C ARG A 86 17.67 -11.22 -6.48
N PRO A 87 18.03 -11.93 -7.56
CA PRO A 87 17.67 -11.52 -8.92
C PRO A 87 16.15 -11.47 -9.06
N ARG A 88 15.65 -10.40 -9.69
CA ARG A 88 14.23 -10.20 -9.96
C ARG A 88 13.97 -10.37 -11.46
N ILE A 89 12.79 -10.87 -11.81
CA ILE A 89 12.33 -10.87 -13.20
C ILE A 89 12.28 -9.40 -13.65
N ALA A 90 12.98 -9.07 -14.72
CA ALA A 90 13.01 -7.71 -15.25
C ALA A 90 11.61 -7.33 -15.73
N LYS A 91 11.07 -6.22 -15.21
CA LYS A 91 9.87 -5.59 -15.76
C LYS A 91 10.22 -4.89 -17.08
N CYS A 92 9.21 -4.57 -17.88
CA CYS A 92 9.41 -3.73 -19.07
C CYS A 92 10.05 -2.40 -18.65
N PRO A 93 11.28 -2.08 -19.10
CA PRO A 93 12.02 -0.91 -18.61
C PRO A 93 11.30 0.42 -18.89
N GLU A 94 10.58 0.50 -20.01
CA GLU A 94 9.82 1.70 -20.39
C GLU A 94 8.69 1.99 -19.41
N ILE A 95 7.90 0.97 -19.07
CA ILE A 95 6.81 1.07 -18.09
C ILE A 95 7.35 1.47 -16.72
N GLU A 96 8.46 0.86 -16.29
CA GLU A 96 9.10 1.17 -15.01
C GLU A 96 9.62 2.61 -14.96
N ASN A 97 10.23 3.08 -16.05
CA ASN A 97 10.70 4.46 -16.15
C ASN A 97 9.55 5.49 -16.09
N ILE A 98 8.43 5.21 -16.76
CA ILE A 98 7.24 6.07 -16.70
C ILE A 98 6.68 6.12 -15.27
N LYS A 99 6.54 4.96 -14.61
CA LYS A 99 6.08 4.89 -13.22
C LYS A 99 7.00 5.64 -12.27
N ASN A 100 8.31 5.48 -12.40
CA ASN A 100 9.28 6.22 -11.60
C ASN A 100 9.18 7.73 -11.84
N THR A 101 8.98 8.15 -13.08
CA THR A 101 8.77 9.57 -13.41
C THR A 101 7.50 10.11 -12.73
N LEU A 102 6.40 9.36 -12.77
CA LEU A 102 5.14 9.76 -12.14
C LEU A 102 5.23 9.77 -10.62
N ALA A 103 5.86 8.75 -10.03
CA ALA A 103 6.12 8.70 -8.59
C ALA A 103 6.98 9.88 -8.14
N SER A 104 8.04 10.20 -8.89
CA SER A 104 8.92 11.34 -8.60
C SER A 104 8.15 12.66 -8.64
N LYS A 105 7.35 12.92 -9.69
CA LYS A 105 6.52 14.14 -9.78
C LYS A 105 5.54 14.26 -8.61
N PHE A 106 4.81 13.18 -8.33
CA PHE A 106 3.86 13.12 -7.23
C PHE A 106 4.54 13.39 -5.87
N SER A 107 5.68 12.75 -5.60
CA SER A 107 6.45 12.96 -4.38
C SER A 107 6.94 14.39 -4.23
N THR A 108 7.43 15.01 -5.31
CA THR A 108 7.85 16.42 -5.29
C THR A 108 6.69 17.35 -4.92
N GLU A 109 5.54 17.21 -5.59
CA GLU A 109 4.34 18.01 -5.32
C GLU A 109 3.88 17.83 -3.86
N LEU A 110 3.90 16.60 -3.37
CA LEU A 110 3.46 16.27 -2.02
C LEU A 110 4.37 16.87 -0.95
N VAL A 111 5.69 16.74 -1.11
CA VAL A 111 6.67 17.31 -0.18
C VAL A 111 6.58 18.84 -0.16
N GLN A 112 6.43 19.47 -1.33
CA GLN A 112 6.26 20.93 -1.43
C GLN A 112 4.99 21.40 -0.73
N LYS A 113 3.86 20.70 -0.91
CA LYS A 113 2.58 20.99 -0.24
C LYS A 113 2.67 20.92 1.29
N ASN A 114 3.57 20.09 1.83
CA ASN A 114 3.73 19.90 3.27
C ASN A 114 4.70 20.90 3.94
N ASN A 115 5.24 21.88 3.20
CA ASN A 115 6.15 22.92 3.72
C ASN A 115 7.35 22.35 4.50
N ILE A 116 7.94 21.26 4.01
CA ILE A 116 9.10 20.62 4.64
C ILE A 116 10.31 21.56 4.64
N GLU A 117 11.07 21.60 5.74
CA GLU A 117 12.30 22.38 5.83
C GLU A 117 13.27 22.02 4.69
N ILE A 118 13.98 23.00 4.13
CA ILE A 118 14.86 22.82 2.97
C ILE A 118 15.91 21.70 3.22
N GLY A 119 16.44 21.62 4.44
CA GLY A 119 17.41 20.57 4.83
C GLY A 119 16.84 19.16 4.88
N GLU A 120 15.52 19.01 4.98
CA GLU A 120 14.80 17.73 5.07
C GLU A 120 14.15 17.31 3.75
N PHE A 121 14.15 18.20 2.74
CA PHE A 121 13.46 17.97 1.48
C PHE A 121 13.85 16.65 0.81
N ARG A 122 15.15 16.35 0.76
CA ARG A 122 15.67 15.13 0.14
C ARG A 122 15.18 13.88 0.85
N ASN A 123 15.25 13.85 2.18
CA ASN A 123 14.77 12.71 2.97
C ASN A 123 13.26 12.52 2.79
N ALA A 124 12.48 13.61 2.87
CA ALA A 124 11.04 13.56 2.64
C ALA A 124 10.70 13.07 1.23
N PHE A 125 11.43 13.52 0.21
CA PHE A 125 11.26 13.07 -1.17
C PHE A 125 11.58 11.58 -1.31
N ASP A 126 12.75 11.14 -0.84
CA ASP A 126 13.23 9.77 -0.99
C ASP A 126 12.27 8.78 -0.29
N ILE A 127 11.79 9.11 0.92
CA ILE A 127 10.81 8.30 1.66
C ILE A 127 9.44 8.27 0.96
N THR A 128 8.95 9.43 0.52
CA THR A 128 7.66 9.50 -0.19
C THR A 128 7.72 8.73 -1.49
N PHE A 129 8.83 8.84 -2.23
CA PHE A 129 9.09 8.11 -3.47
C PHE A 129 9.17 6.60 -3.23
N SER A 130 9.91 6.14 -2.21
CA SER A 130 10.04 4.71 -1.92
C SER A 130 8.73 4.07 -1.47
N ASN A 131 7.88 4.81 -0.77
CA ASN A 131 6.56 4.34 -0.34
C ASN A 131 5.49 4.41 -1.44
N CYS A 132 5.78 5.07 -2.56
CA CYS A 132 4.78 5.33 -3.60
C CYS A 132 4.67 4.17 -4.59
N ILE A 133 3.52 3.51 -4.60
CA ILE A 133 3.17 2.53 -5.64
C ILE A 133 2.23 3.22 -6.63
N VAL A 134 2.66 3.28 -7.89
CA VAL A 134 1.89 3.83 -9.01
C VAL A 134 1.14 2.70 -9.72
N LEU A 135 -0.18 2.83 -9.80
CA LEU A 135 -1.04 1.89 -10.53
C LEU A 135 -1.74 2.62 -11.68
N PHE A 136 -1.48 2.18 -12.90
CA PHE A 136 -2.17 2.67 -14.09
C PHE A 136 -3.63 2.24 -14.11
N PRO A 137 -4.48 2.89 -14.91
CA PRO A 137 -5.87 2.50 -15.10
C PRO A 137 -6.00 1.01 -15.41
N ASN A 138 -6.88 0.30 -14.69
CA ASN A 138 -7.14 -1.13 -14.86
C ASN A 138 -5.92 -2.07 -14.69
N GLU A 139 -4.78 -1.55 -14.22
CA GLU A 139 -3.57 -2.34 -14.03
C GLU A 139 -3.70 -3.31 -12.86
N ILE A 140 -3.08 -4.49 -13.02
CA ILE A 140 -2.87 -5.47 -11.96
C ILE A 140 -1.37 -5.56 -11.66
N ILE A 141 -1.02 -5.47 -10.38
CA ILE A 141 0.33 -5.79 -9.90
C ILE A 141 0.29 -6.93 -8.89
N TYR A 142 1.40 -7.64 -8.79
CA TYR A 142 1.63 -8.65 -7.75
C TYR A 142 2.51 -8.04 -6.66
N TYR A 143 1.89 -7.73 -5.51
CA TYR A 143 2.58 -7.18 -4.35
C TYR A 143 3.02 -8.32 -3.42
N LYS A 144 4.27 -8.27 -2.99
CA LYS A 144 4.90 -9.31 -2.16
C LYS A 144 5.39 -8.70 -0.86
N LYS A 145 5.03 -9.33 0.26
CA LYS A 145 5.48 -8.92 1.60
C LYS A 145 5.99 -10.13 2.38
N ASN A 146 7.15 -9.96 3.00
CA ASN A 146 7.62 -10.96 3.97
C ASN A 146 6.81 -10.83 5.26
N PHE A 147 6.41 -11.97 5.81
CA PHE A 147 5.79 -12.10 7.12
C PHE A 147 6.55 -13.14 7.92
N VAL A 148 7.19 -12.70 9.01
CA VAL A 148 8.02 -13.59 9.84
C VAL A 148 7.28 -13.98 11.11
N GLN A 149 6.89 -15.25 11.22
CA GLN A 149 6.19 -15.78 12.38
C GLN A 149 6.25 -17.31 12.36
N LYS A 150 6.81 -17.94 13.40
CA LYS A 150 6.92 -19.41 13.47
C LYS A 150 5.57 -20.12 13.42
N ALA A 151 4.51 -19.49 13.94
CA ALA A 151 3.16 -20.06 13.95
C ALA A 151 2.46 -20.00 12.58
N PHE A 152 3.03 -19.32 11.58
CA PHE A 152 2.44 -19.19 10.26
C PHE A 152 2.43 -20.53 9.50
N ASP A 153 1.27 -20.91 8.98
CA ASP A 153 1.14 -22.08 8.09
C ASP A 153 -0.03 -21.90 7.12
N LYS A 154 -0.30 -22.92 6.30
CA LYS A 154 -1.38 -22.90 5.28
C LYS A 154 -2.80 -22.74 5.84
N ASN A 155 -3.00 -22.91 7.14
CA ASN A 155 -4.31 -22.74 7.78
C ASN A 155 -4.48 -21.30 8.30
N CYS A 156 -3.50 -20.42 8.08
CA CYS A 156 -3.65 -19.01 8.37
C CYS A 156 -4.52 -18.33 7.31
N GLU A 157 -5.43 -17.48 7.78
CA GLU A 157 -6.16 -16.54 6.94
C GLU A 157 -5.35 -15.26 6.84
N VAL A 158 -5.22 -14.72 5.62
CA VAL A 158 -4.42 -13.53 5.34
C VAL A 158 -5.31 -12.50 4.68
N GLU A 159 -5.33 -11.30 5.23
CA GLU A 159 -6.09 -10.16 4.71
C GLU A 159 -5.16 -8.97 4.51
N MET A 160 -5.27 -8.29 3.37
CA MET A 160 -4.66 -6.98 3.16
C MET A 160 -5.74 -5.97 2.84
N LYS A 161 -5.76 -4.86 3.59
CA LYS A 161 -6.66 -3.72 3.36
C LYS A 161 -5.84 -2.48 3.06
N TYR A 162 -6.18 -1.81 1.96
CA TYR A 162 -5.75 -0.45 1.73
C TYR A 162 -6.67 0.51 2.49
N LYS A 163 -6.08 1.30 3.39
CA LYS A 163 -6.79 2.38 4.08
C LYS A 163 -6.12 3.68 3.68
N PRO A 164 -6.68 4.46 2.74
CA PRO A 164 -6.11 5.75 2.40
C PRO A 164 -6.23 6.67 3.61
N GLU A 165 -5.16 6.78 4.39
CA GLU A 165 -5.09 7.74 5.48
C GLU A 165 -4.73 9.13 4.96
N LYS A 166 -4.97 10.15 5.79
CA LYS A 166 -4.50 11.51 5.50
C LYS A 166 -2.97 11.55 5.38
N ILE A 167 -2.29 10.63 6.07
CA ILE A 167 -0.83 10.50 6.05
C ILE A 167 -0.46 9.54 4.91
N PHE A 168 0.49 9.98 4.09
CA PHE A 168 1.05 9.21 2.99
C PHE A 168 2.37 8.56 3.37
N ALA A 169 3.22 9.23 4.15
CA ALA A 169 4.47 8.66 4.64
C ALA A 169 4.87 9.26 5.98
N ILE A 170 5.58 8.48 6.80
CA ILE A 170 6.10 8.91 8.09
C ILE A 170 7.58 8.57 8.20
N TYR A 171 8.39 9.51 8.69
CA TYR A 171 9.78 9.21 9.03
C TYR A 171 10.26 10.04 10.23
N LYS A 172 11.37 9.62 10.84
CA LYS A 172 12.06 10.41 11.86
C LYS A 172 13.17 11.21 11.21
N SER A 173 13.18 12.52 11.42
CA SER A 173 14.24 13.41 10.97
C SER A 173 15.56 13.10 11.68
N GLU A 174 16.65 13.70 11.20
CA GLU A 174 17.97 13.61 11.84
C GLU A 174 17.96 14.15 13.29
N ARG A 175 17.02 15.05 13.60
CA ARG A 175 16.79 15.59 14.95
C ARG A 175 15.86 14.73 15.80
N ASN A 176 15.52 13.53 15.33
CA ASN A 176 14.59 12.60 15.98
C ASN A 176 13.16 13.16 16.11
N THR A 177 12.78 14.11 15.26
CA THR A 177 11.41 14.62 15.16
C THR A 177 10.62 13.76 14.19
N LEU A 178 9.39 13.39 14.55
CA LEU A 178 8.49 12.67 13.64
C LEU A 178 7.95 13.64 12.58
N ILE A 179 8.16 13.32 11.31
CA ILE A 179 7.65 14.07 10.16
C ILE A 179 6.58 13.23 9.49
N GLU A 180 5.41 13.84 9.27
CA GLU A 180 4.26 13.25 8.57
C GLU A 180 4.04 13.97 7.25
N ILE A 181 4.12 13.24 6.13
CA ILE A 181 3.78 13.75 4.80
C ILE A 181 2.32 13.46 4.53
N LYS A 182 1.50 14.51 4.39
CA LYS A 182 0.04 14.39 4.22
C LYS A 182 -0.38 14.50 2.76
N ARG A 183 -1.42 13.74 2.39
CA ARG A 183 -1.99 13.71 1.03
C ARG A 183 -2.64 15.03 0.61
#